data_AF-A0A4V1YVH9-F1
#
_entry.id   AF-A0A4V1YVH9-F1
#
_cell.length_a   1.000
_cell.length_b   1.000
_cell.length_c   1.000
_cell.angle_alpha   90.00
_cell.angle_beta   90.00
_cell.angle_gamma   90.00
#
_symmetry.space_group_name_H-M   'P 1'
#
loop_
_entity.id
_entity.type
_entity.pdbx_description
1 polymer ?
#
loop_
_entity_poly.entity_id
_entity_poly.type
_entity_poly.pdbx_seq_one_letter_code
_entity_poly.pdbx_strand_id
1 'polypeptide(L)'
;PYTFNYVKVRENPNNKRSKVTGFRFYPVYQPQFRDEELEVKELQAKVTARHQIDSHVYEYLRYSCGFTSEEINRNKETFITAQENITDLIRELAILNGKSREKNNPKGWIINALKGKIKEYSA
;
A
#
# COMPACT_ATOMS: atom_id res chain seq x y z
N PRO A 1 13.19 -8.33 -7.84
CA PRO A 1 14.52 -8.95 -7.60
C PRO A 1 14.88 -9.94 -8.72
N TYR A 2 15.69 -9.51 -9.67
CA TYR A 2 16.12 -10.34 -10.79
C TYR A 2 17.63 -10.31 -10.90
N THR A 3 18.22 -11.47 -11.13
CA THR A 3 19.56 -11.59 -11.72
C THR A 3 19.46 -11.98 -13.17
N PHE A 4 20.58 -11.94 -13.87
CA PHE A 4 20.63 -12.27 -15.29
C PHE A 4 21.67 -13.36 -15.52
N ASN A 5 21.20 -14.47 -16.07
CA ASN A 5 22.08 -15.41 -16.74
C ASN A 5 22.33 -14.92 -18.16
N TYR A 6 23.47 -15.26 -18.75
CA TYR A 6 23.75 -14.87 -20.13
C TYR A 6 24.34 -16.00 -20.95
N VAL A 7 24.07 -15.95 -22.26
CA VAL A 7 24.66 -16.83 -23.25
C VAL A 7 25.40 -16.00 -24.29
N LYS A 8 26.63 -16.41 -24.61
CA LYS A 8 27.45 -15.79 -25.67
C LYS A 8 26.87 -16.19 -27.02
N VAL A 9 26.35 -15.21 -27.77
CA VAL A 9 25.95 -15.39 -29.17
C VAL A 9 27.20 -15.30 -30.01
N ARG A 10 27.44 -16.31 -30.82
CA ARG A 10 28.60 -16.40 -31.70
C ARG A 10 28.16 -16.37 -33.15
N GLU A 11 29.07 -15.92 -34.02
CA GLU A 11 28.85 -15.88 -35.47
C GLU A 11 28.54 -17.27 -36.04
N ASN A 12 29.23 -18.32 -35.56
CA ASN A 12 28.89 -19.71 -35.85
C ASN A 12 28.53 -20.45 -34.56
N PRO A 13 27.24 -20.80 -34.33
CA PRO A 13 26.76 -21.44 -33.10
C PRO A 13 27.46 -22.77 -32.76
N ASN A 14 27.90 -23.51 -33.78
CA ASN A 14 28.47 -24.85 -33.61
C ASN A 14 29.99 -24.83 -33.32
N ASN A 15 30.66 -23.69 -33.53
CA ASN A 15 32.09 -23.56 -33.30
C ASN A 15 32.38 -22.70 -32.06
N LYS A 16 32.86 -23.32 -30.98
CA LYS A 16 33.21 -22.65 -29.73
C LYS A 16 34.39 -21.66 -29.83
N ARG A 17 35.15 -21.66 -30.93
CA ARG A 17 36.24 -20.70 -31.19
C ARG A 17 35.81 -19.50 -32.04
N SER A 18 34.60 -19.51 -32.60
CA SER A 18 34.11 -18.41 -33.44
C SER A 18 33.91 -17.12 -32.64
N LYS A 19 34.00 -15.97 -33.32
CA LYS A 19 33.88 -14.64 -32.71
C LYS A 19 32.53 -14.49 -32.01
N VAL A 20 32.56 -13.94 -30.79
CA VAL A 20 31.34 -13.58 -30.05
C VAL A 20 30.79 -12.29 -30.67
N THR A 21 29.55 -12.34 -31.16
CA THR A 21 28.87 -11.20 -31.78
C THR A 21 27.93 -10.49 -30.81
N GLY A 22 27.52 -11.17 -29.73
CA GLY A 22 26.70 -10.55 -28.70
C GLY A 22 26.50 -11.41 -27.47
N PHE A 23 25.72 -10.89 -26.53
CA PHE A 23 25.30 -11.58 -25.32
C PHE A 23 23.78 -11.54 -25.23
N ARG A 24 23.17 -12.69 -24.97
CA ARG A 24 21.73 -12.79 -24.73
C ARG A 24 21.50 -13.05 -23.26
N PHE A 25 20.80 -12.13 -22.60
CA PHE A 25 20.51 -12.21 -21.17
C PHE A 25 19.13 -12.82 -20.93
N TYR A 26 19.03 -13.66 -19.92
CA TYR A 26 17.80 -14.27 -19.44
C TYR A 26 17.59 -13.85 -17.99
N PRO A 27 16.48 -13.15 -17.66
CA PRO A 27 16.19 -12.81 -16.29
C PRO A 27 15.86 -14.08 -15.48
N VAL A 28 16.41 -14.17 -14.28
CA VAL A 28 16.11 -15.21 -13.30
C VAL A 28 15.55 -14.53 -12.07
N TYR A 29 14.31 -14.88 -11.73
CA TYR A 29 13.66 -14.36 -10.53
C TYR A 29 14.31 -14.95 -9.29
N GLN A 30 14.68 -14.10 -8.35
CA GLN A 30 15.28 -14.51 -7.09
C GLN A 30 14.40 -14.04 -5.93
N PRO A 31 13.49 -14.92 -5.44
CA PRO A 31 12.57 -14.60 -4.35
C PRO A 31 13.28 -14.08 -3.09
N GLN A 32 14.46 -14.61 -2.79
CA GLN A 32 15.26 -14.25 -1.61
C GLN A 32 15.78 -12.81 -1.59
N PHE A 33 15.77 -12.12 -2.73
CA PHE A 33 16.15 -10.70 -2.80
C PHE A 33 14.92 -9.79 -2.85
N ARG A 34 13.71 -10.35 -2.69
CA ARG A 34 12.52 -9.53 -2.57
C ARG A 34 12.51 -8.91 -1.19
N ASP A 35 12.26 -7.61 -1.18
CA ASP A 35 12.02 -6.90 0.06
C ASP A 35 10.64 -7.32 0.60
N GLU A 36 10.61 -7.87 1.80
CA GLU A 36 9.41 -8.37 2.47
C GLU A 36 8.42 -7.23 2.75
N GLU A 37 8.91 -6.05 3.14
CA GLU A 37 8.05 -4.89 3.42
C GLU A 37 7.33 -4.41 2.15
N LEU A 38 8.07 -4.39 1.04
CA LEU A 38 7.51 -3.99 -0.25
C LEU A 38 6.46 -5.00 -0.74
N GLU A 39 6.70 -6.30 -0.55
CA GLU A 39 5.74 -7.34 -0.90
C GLU A 39 4.45 -7.23 -0.08
N VAL A 40 4.55 -7.06 1.24
CA VAL A 40 3.39 -6.85 2.10
C VAL A 40 2.59 -5.65 1.62
N LYS A 41 3.25 -4.55 1.27
CA LYS A 41 2.60 -3.35 0.74
C LYS A 41 1.90 -3.61 -0.60
N GLU A 42 2.54 -4.31 -1.53
CA GLU A 42 1.94 -4.69 -2.82
C GLU A 42 0.72 -5.60 -2.64
N LEU A 43 0.77 -6.54 -1.69
CA LEU A 43 -0.33 -7.43 -1.36
C LEU A 43 -1.49 -6.66 -0.72
N GLN A 44 -1.20 -5.82 0.27
CA GLN A 44 -2.19 -4.95 0.90
C GLN A 44 -2.83 -3.99 -0.10
N ALA A 45 -2.08 -3.50 -1.10
CA ALA A 45 -2.62 -2.65 -2.16
C ALA A 45 -3.71 -3.35 -3.00
N LYS A 46 -3.62 -4.66 -3.22
CA LYS A 46 -4.61 -5.45 -3.97
C LYS A 46 -5.91 -5.70 -3.20
N VAL A 47 -5.84 -5.78 -1.88
CA VAL A 47 -7.01 -6.05 -1.03
C VAL A 47 -7.84 -4.77 -0.88
N THR A 48 -9.16 -4.87 -0.97
CA THR A 48 -10.03 -3.71 -0.75
C THR A 48 -10.17 -3.37 0.73
N ALA A 49 -10.24 -2.09 1.06
CA ALA A 49 -10.38 -1.60 2.43
C ALA A 49 -11.52 -2.26 3.24
N ARG A 50 -12.62 -2.65 2.58
CA ARG A 50 -13.76 -3.33 3.22
C ARG A 50 -13.39 -4.64 3.92
N HIS A 51 -12.35 -5.34 3.46
CA HIS A 51 -11.91 -6.61 4.05
C HIS A 51 -10.84 -6.42 5.14
N GLN A 52 -10.29 -5.22 5.29
CA GLN A 52 -9.19 -4.93 6.20
C GLN A 52 -9.62 -4.08 7.40
N ILE A 53 -10.64 -3.25 7.22
CA ILE A 53 -11.21 -2.38 8.26
C ILE A 53 -12.41 -3.11 8.88
N ASP A 54 -12.60 -2.94 10.19
CA ASP A 54 -13.79 -3.43 10.88
C ASP A 54 -15.09 -2.91 10.24
N SER A 55 -16.12 -3.75 10.18
CA SER A 55 -17.37 -3.41 9.49
C SER A 55 -18.02 -2.16 10.08
N HIS A 56 -17.98 -1.99 11.41
CA HIS A 56 -18.60 -0.86 12.07
C HIS A 56 -17.86 0.44 11.77
N VAL A 57 -16.52 0.39 11.74
CA VAL A 57 -15.69 1.54 11.36
C VAL A 57 -15.93 1.91 9.89
N TYR A 58 -15.99 0.91 9.00
CA TYR A 58 -16.25 1.13 7.57
C TYR A 58 -17.62 1.77 7.33
N GLU A 59 -18.66 1.24 7.96
CA GLU A 59 -20.01 1.79 7.89
C GLU A 59 -20.08 3.21 8.43
N TYR A 60 -19.38 3.50 9.54
CA TYR A 60 -19.30 4.85 10.10
C TYR A 60 -18.64 5.83 9.13
N LEU A 61 -17.51 5.44 8.52
CA LEU A 61 -16.85 6.27 7.50
C LEU A 61 -17.77 6.54 6.32
N ARG A 62 -18.54 5.54 5.88
CA ARG A 62 -19.42 5.67 4.72
C ARG A 62 -20.67 6.51 5.02
N TYR A 63 -21.40 6.18 6.07
CA TYR A 63 -22.71 6.77 6.33
C TYR A 63 -22.64 8.04 7.20
N SER A 64 -21.76 8.09 8.19
CA SER A 64 -21.66 9.22 9.13
C SER A 64 -20.69 10.30 8.64
N CYS A 65 -19.53 9.90 8.11
CA CYS A 65 -18.51 10.83 7.60
C CYS A 65 -18.65 11.12 6.09
N GLY A 66 -19.52 10.40 5.38
CA GLY A 66 -19.86 10.64 3.98
C GLY A 66 -18.77 10.25 2.97
N PHE A 67 -17.79 9.44 3.35
CA PHE A 67 -16.76 8.95 2.41
C PHE A 67 -17.35 8.02 1.35
N THR A 68 -16.78 7.98 0.15
CA THR A 68 -17.08 6.93 -0.84
C THR A 68 -16.19 5.70 -0.64
N SER A 69 -16.57 4.56 -1.21
CA SER A 69 -15.76 3.34 -1.21
C SER A 69 -14.35 3.58 -1.78
N GLU A 70 -14.25 4.37 -2.84
CA GLU A 70 -13.00 4.70 -3.52
C GLU A 70 -12.12 5.60 -2.65
N GLU A 71 -12.71 6.58 -1.97
CA GLU A 71 -12.00 7.48 -1.05
C GLU A 71 -11.44 6.72 0.16
N ILE A 72 -12.21 5.78 0.71
CA ILE A 72 -11.77 4.90 1.80
C ILE A 72 -10.63 4.02 1.30
N ASN A 73 -10.77 3.42 0.11
CA ASN A 73 -9.75 2.53 -0.45
C ASN A 73 -8.44 3.27 -0.79
N ARG A 74 -8.50 4.54 -1.21
CA ARG A 74 -7.32 5.37 -1.45
C ARG A 74 -6.54 5.69 -0.17
N ASN A 75 -7.22 5.79 0.96
CA ASN A 75 -6.61 6.14 2.26
C ASN A 75 -6.57 4.96 3.24
N LYS A 76 -6.76 3.72 2.77
CA LYS A 76 -6.93 2.53 3.63
C LYS A 76 -5.80 2.29 4.62
N GLU A 77 -4.54 2.55 4.22
CA GLU A 77 -3.38 2.41 5.10
C GLU A 77 -3.52 3.26 6.37
N THR A 78 -4.08 4.48 6.26
CA THR A 78 -4.29 5.38 7.40
C THR A 78 -5.41 4.91 8.33
N PHE A 79 -6.43 4.25 7.80
CA PHE A 79 -7.54 3.74 8.61
C PHE A 79 -7.16 2.44 9.31
N ILE A 80 -6.40 1.56 8.64
CA ILE A 80 -5.88 0.32 9.22
C ILE A 80 -4.93 0.65 10.38
N THR A 81 -3.95 1.52 10.14
CA THR A 81 -3.03 1.97 11.20
C THR A 81 -3.75 2.69 12.33
N ALA A 82 -4.81 3.47 12.05
CA ALA A 82 -5.62 4.04 13.12
C ALA A 82 -6.34 2.98 13.96
N GLN A 83 -6.87 1.92 13.33
CA GLN A 83 -7.56 0.83 14.03
C GLN A 83 -6.61 0.02 14.91
N GLU A 84 -5.36 -0.18 14.47
CA GLU A 84 -4.35 -0.89 15.24
C GLU A 84 -3.85 -0.09 16.45
N ASN A 85 -3.73 1.23 16.33
CA ASN A 85 -3.15 2.09 17.36
C ASN A 85 -4.19 2.74 18.30
N ILE A 86 -5.43 2.91 17.87
CA ILE A 86 -6.48 3.61 18.64
C ILE A 86 -7.51 2.61 19.14
N THR A 87 -7.60 2.44 20.47
CA THR A 87 -8.51 1.48 21.11
C THR A 87 -10.00 1.71 20.78
N ASP A 88 -10.45 2.97 20.71
CA ASP A 88 -11.83 3.33 20.35
C ASP A 88 -11.84 4.32 19.17
N LEU A 89 -11.63 3.77 17.98
CA LEU A 89 -11.57 4.54 16.74
C LEU A 89 -12.89 5.23 16.39
N ILE A 90 -14.04 4.62 16.71
CA ILE A 90 -15.36 5.17 16.36
C ILE A 90 -15.62 6.45 17.14
N ARG A 91 -15.34 6.45 18.45
CA ARG A 91 -15.46 7.65 19.29
C ARG A 91 -14.60 8.78 18.76
N GLU A 92 -13.37 8.48 18.36
CA GLU A 92 -12.45 9.47 17.81
C GLU A 92 -12.92 10.01 16.47
N LEU A 93 -13.36 9.14 15.56
CA LEU A 93 -13.97 9.55 14.30
C LEU A 93 -15.20 10.43 14.52
N ALA A 94 -16.02 10.18 15.54
CA ALA A 94 -17.17 11.02 15.87
C ALA A 94 -16.77 12.43 16.29
N ILE A 95 -15.75 12.55 17.14
CA ILE A 95 -15.19 13.85 17.56
C ILE A 95 -14.61 14.60 16.36
N LEU A 96 -13.83 13.90 15.52
CA LEU A 96 -13.24 14.49 14.32
C LEU A 96 -14.29 14.92 13.31
N ASN A 97 -15.32 14.08 13.08
CA ASN A 97 -16.41 14.38 12.17
C ASN A 97 -17.16 15.65 12.62
N GLY A 98 -17.46 15.78 13.91
CA GLY A 98 -18.07 17.00 14.47
C GLY A 98 -17.24 18.26 14.19
N LYS A 99 -15.94 18.22 14.46
CA LYS A 99 -15.01 19.35 14.23
C LYS A 99 -14.78 19.66 12.74
N SER A 100 -14.92 18.66 11.87
CA SER A 100 -14.66 18.81 10.44
C SER A 100 -15.73 19.63 9.71
N ARG A 101 -16.94 19.73 10.28
CA ARG A 101 -18.10 20.42 9.67
C ARG A 101 -17.86 21.89 9.38
N GLU A 102 -17.01 22.55 10.16
CA GLU A 102 -16.67 23.96 10.00
C GLU A 102 -15.53 24.20 9.00
N LYS A 103 -15.01 23.15 8.35
CA LYS A 103 -13.85 23.23 7.46
C LYS A 103 -14.28 23.16 6.00
N ASN A 104 -13.50 23.84 5.14
CA ASN A 104 -13.75 23.85 3.68
C ASN A 104 -13.63 22.46 3.03
N ASN A 105 -12.79 21.57 3.58
CA ASN A 105 -12.68 20.18 3.15
C ASN A 105 -12.77 19.24 4.36
N PRO A 106 -14.00 18.88 4.80
CA PRO A 106 -14.21 18.09 6.01
C PRO A 106 -13.50 16.73 5.95
N LYS A 107 -13.63 16.00 4.83
CA LYS A 107 -13.05 14.67 4.63
C LYS A 107 -11.52 14.68 4.68
N GLY A 108 -10.90 15.59 3.94
CA GLY A 108 -9.45 15.76 3.94
C GLY A 108 -8.92 16.16 5.31
N TRP A 109 -9.67 16.99 6.04
CA TRP A 109 -9.33 17.39 7.40
C TRP A 109 -9.37 16.20 8.38
N ILE A 110 -10.40 15.34 8.32
CA ILE A 110 -10.50 14.13 9.15
C ILE A 110 -9.27 13.23 8.93
N ILE A 111 -8.88 12.99 7.67
CA ILE A 111 -7.71 12.15 7.36
C ILE A 111 -6.42 12.74 7.96
N ASN A 112 -6.21 14.06 7.81
CA ASN A 112 -5.02 14.71 8.36
C ASN A 112 -5.00 14.72 9.89
N ALA A 113 -6.15 14.95 10.52
CA ALA A 113 -6.28 14.89 11.97
C ALA A 113 -6.02 13.47 12.49
N LEU A 114 -6.53 12.45 11.79
CA LEU A 114 -6.29 11.05 12.14
C LEU A 114 -4.80 10.68 12.04
N LYS A 115 -4.11 11.12 10.98
CA LYS A 115 -2.65 10.97 10.85
C LYS A 115 -1.88 11.63 12.00
N GLY A 116 -2.34 12.79 12.48
CA GLY A 116 -1.78 13.46 13.65
C GLY A 116 -1.91 12.60 14.90
N LYS A 117 -3.12 12.07 15.15
CA LYS A 117 -3.37 11.18 16.30
C LYS A 117 -2.55 9.90 16.27
N ILE A 118 -2.44 9.24 15.11
CA ILE A 118 -1.62 8.03 14.98
C ILE A 118 -0.18 8.29 15.47
N LYS A 119 0.38 9.46 15.14
CA LYS A 119 1.71 9.85 15.60
C LYS A 119 1.80 10.04 17.12
N GLU A 120 0.77 10.63 17.73
CA GLU A 120 0.68 10.83 19.18
C GLU A 120 0.58 9.51 19.94
N TYR A 121 -0.13 8.51 19.39
CA TYR A 121 -0.26 7.19 20.00
C TYR A 121 0.93 6.27 19.74
N SER A 122 1.72 6.54 18.69
CA SER A 122 2.94 5.79 18.36
C SER A 122 4.19 6.29 19.10
N ALA A 123 4.09 7.40 19.83
CA ALA A 123 5.17 8.01 20.61
C ALA A 123 5.11 7.56 22.08
#